data_AF-A0A1D6Q1T1-F1
#
_entry.id   AF-A0A1D6Q1T1-F1
#
_cell.length_a   1.000
_cell.length_b   1.000
_cell.length_c   1.000
_cell.angle_alpha   90.00
_cell.angle_beta   90.00
_cell.angle_gamma   90.00
#
_symmetry.space_group_name_H-M   'P 1'
#
loop_
_entity.id
_entity.type
_entity.pdbx_description
1 polymer ?
#
loop_
_entity_poly.entity_id
_entity_poly.type
_entity_poly.pdbx_seq_one_letter_code
_entity_poly.pdbx_strand_id
1 'polypeptide(L)' 'MHMGNFEDAEGLLLESLNKDAKDTETLANLTVCSLNLGKPATRYLNQLKLAHPDLVKRMSSAAESFDRACQAMV' A
#
# COMPACT_ATOMS: atom_id res chain seq x y z
N MET A 1 11.53 1.87 1.33
CA MET A 1 11.17 3.25 1.72
C MET A 1 11.89 3.59 3.02
N HIS A 2 13.10 4.17 2.96
CA HIS A 2 13.97 4.31 4.15
C HIS A 2 14.39 5.76 4.46
N MET A 3 13.73 6.77 3.87
CA MET A 3 14.12 8.18 4.05
C MET A 3 12.95 9.17 4.24
N GLY A 4 11.70 8.71 4.45
CA GLY A 4 10.56 9.61 4.70
C GLY A 4 10.10 10.46 3.49
N ASN A 5 10.83 10.46 2.38
CA ASN A 5 10.45 11.16 1.15
C ASN A 5 9.38 10.39 0.37
N PHE A 6 8.13 10.45 0.83
CA PHE A 6 7.00 9.78 0.17
C PHE A 6 6.60 10.46 -1.15
N GLU A 7 6.84 11.77 -1.33
CA GLU A 7 6.53 12.49 -2.57
C GLU A 7 7.42 12.06 -3.73
N ASP A 8 8.74 12.00 -3.53
CA ASP A 8 9.69 11.53 -4.54
C ASP A 8 9.42 10.05 -4.90
N ALA A 9 9.11 9.24 -3.88
CA ALA A 9 8.76 7.84 -4.05
C ALA A 9 7.48 7.67 -4.89
N GLU A 10 6.45 8.49 -4.65
CA GLU A 10 5.22 8.46 -5.44
C GLU A 10 5.50 8.74 -6.92
N GLY A 11 6.35 9.72 -7.24
CA GLY A 11 6.74 10.03 -8.62
C GLY A 11 7.38 8.84 -9.35
N LEU A 12 8.37 8.20 -8.71
CA LEU A 12 9.04 7.02 -9.27
C LEU A 12 8.09 5.84 -9.44
N LEU A 13 7.20 5.62 -8.47
CA LEU A 13 6.24 4.52 -8.51
C LEU A 13 5.15 4.76 -9.57
N LEU A 14 4.74 6.00 -9.82
CA LEU A 14 3.83 6.34 -10.92
C LEU A 14 4.49 6.08 -12.29
N GLU A 15 5.78 6.32 -12.42
CA GLU A 15 6.53 5.95 -13.62
C GLU A 15 6.56 4.43 -13.83
N SER A 16 6.85 3.67 -12.77
CA SER A 16 6.80 2.19 -12.80
C SER A 16 5.39 1.68 -13.13
N LEU A 17 4.34 2.31 -12.60
CA LEU A 17 2.95 1.94 -12.88
C LEU A 17 2.57 2.16 -14.35
N ASN A 18 3.12 3.20 -14.99
CA ASN A 18 2.91 3.43 -16.42
C ASN A 18 3.60 2.37 -17.30
N LYS A 19 4.68 1.75 -16.80
CA LYS A 19 5.39 0.66 -17.50
C LYS A 19 4.68 -0.69 -17.29
N ASP A 20 4.27 -0.98 -16.07
CA ASP A 20 3.47 -2.17 -15.74
C ASP A 20 2.40 -1.83 -14.70
N ALA A 21 1.16 -1.73 -15.19
CA ALA A 21 0.00 -1.39 -14.35
C ALA A 21 -0.45 -2.53 -13.43
N LYS A 22 0.11 -3.73 -13.57
CA LYS A 22 -0.25 -4.92 -12.78
C LYS A 22 0.82 -5.32 -11.77
N ASP A 23 1.96 -4.64 -11.77
CA ASP A 23 3.04 -4.94 -10.83
C ASP A 23 2.57 -4.78 -9.39
N THR A 24 2.60 -5.88 -8.65
CA THR A 24 2.12 -5.98 -7.27
C THR A 24 2.89 -5.05 -6.36
N GLU A 25 4.22 -5.00 -6.55
CA GLU A 25 5.12 -4.28 -5.67
C GLU A 25 4.92 -2.77 -5.82
N THR A 26 4.78 -2.30 -7.06
CA THR A 26 4.44 -0.90 -7.38
C THR A 26 3.09 -0.51 -6.78
N LEU A 27 2.05 -1.33 -6.95
CA LEU A 27 0.72 -1.06 -6.39
C LEU A 27 0.71 -1.02 -4.85
N ALA A 28 1.43 -1.93 -4.21
CA ALA A 28 1.57 -1.97 -2.76
C ALA A 28 2.32 -0.72 -2.24
N ASN A 29 3.44 -0.36 -2.87
CA ASN A 29 4.22 0.81 -2.49
C ASN A 29 3.46 2.12 -2.74
N LEU A 30 2.67 2.23 -3.82
CA LEU A 30 1.79 3.39 -4.08
C LEU A 30 0.68 3.52 -3.05
N THR A 31 0.13 2.40 -2.59
CA THR A 31 -0.86 2.38 -1.51
C THR A 31 -0.27 2.99 -0.25
N VAL A 32 0.94 2.57 0.14
CA VAL A 32 1.65 3.09 1.32
C VAL A 32 1.99 4.58 1.14
N CYS A 33 2.50 5.00 -0.02
CA CYS A 33 2.80 6.41 -0.28
C CYS A 33 1.55 7.28 -0.20
N SER A 34 0.45 6.85 -0.84
CA SER A 34 -0.82 7.57 -0.82
C SER A 34 -1.34 7.76 0.60
N LEU A 35 -1.32 6.71 1.43
CA LEU A 35 -1.77 6.79 2.82
C LEU A 35 -0.90 7.73 3.67
N ASN A 36 0.43 7.69 3.52
CA ASN A 36 1.35 8.56 4.27
C ASN A 36 1.26 10.03 3.84
N LEU A 37 0.85 10.30 2.59
CA LEU A 37 0.61 11.65 2.07
C LEU A 37 -0.83 12.15 2.31
N GLY A 38 -1.69 11.36 2.97
CA GLY A 38 -3.10 11.71 3.19
C GLY A 38 -3.97 11.69 1.91
N LYS A 39 -3.51 11.02 0.85
CA LYS A 39 -4.20 10.89 -0.44
C LYS A 39 -5.08 9.63 -0.49
N PRO A 40 -6.14 9.61 -1.31
CA PRO A 40 -6.98 8.43 -1.48
C PRO A 40 -6.21 7.24 -2.07
N ALA A 41 -6.08 6.14 -1.32
CA ALA A 41 -5.39 4.93 -1.76
C ALA A 41 -6.32 3.86 -2.38
N THR A 42 -7.64 4.10 -2.39
CA THR A 42 -8.68 3.11 -2.75
C THR A 42 -8.49 2.52 -4.14
N ARG A 43 -8.01 3.32 -5.10
CA ARG A 43 -7.74 2.87 -6.48
C ARG A 43 -6.70 1.74 -6.51
N TYR A 44 -5.55 1.98 -5.88
CA TYR A 44 -4.43 1.04 -5.86
C TYR A 44 -4.78 -0.22 -5.07
N LEU A 45 -5.51 -0.05 -3.96
CA LEU A 45 -6.05 -1.16 -3.16
C LEU A 45 -6.95 -2.08 -3.97
N ASN A 46 -7.87 -1.53 -4.77
CA ASN A 46 -8.76 -2.34 -5.59
C ASN A 46 -8.00 -3.08 -6.70
N GLN A 47 -7.00 -2.45 -7.31
CA GLN A 47 -6.14 -3.11 -8.29
C GLN A 47 -5.32 -4.24 -7.65
N LEU A 48 -4.76 -4.01 -6.47
CA LEU A 48 -3.99 -5.01 -5.72
C LEU A 48 -4.87 -6.23 -5.36
N LYS A 49 -6.11 -5.98 -4.94
CA LYS A 49 -7.09 -7.05 -4.63
C LYS A 49 -7.40 -7.93 -5.84
N LEU A 50 -7.49 -7.33 -7.03
CA LEU A 50 -7.77 -8.06 -8.27
C LEU A 50 -6.55 -8.84 -8.78
N ALA A 51 -5.36 -8.26 -8.65
CA ALA A 51 -4.13 -8.86 -9.16
C ALA A 51 -3.56 -9.94 -8.22
N HIS A 52 -3.62 -9.72 -6.90
CA HIS A 52 -2.96 -10.57 -5.90
C HIS A 52 -3.84 -10.79 -4.65
N PRO A 53 -4.83 -11.69 -4.73
CA PRO A 53 -5.74 -11.99 -3.61
C PRO A 53 -5.01 -12.47 -2.35
N ASP A 54 -3.83 -13.06 -2.46
CA ASP A 54 -3.04 -13.52 -1.29
C ASP A 54 -2.41 -12.36 -0.50
N LEU A 55 -2.08 -11.23 -1.14
CA LEU A 55 -1.64 -10.04 -0.40
C LEU A 55 -2.77 -9.41 0.41
N VAL A 56 -4.01 -9.55 -0.05
CA VAL A 56 -5.19 -9.10 0.70
C VAL A 56 -5.28 -9.85 2.03
N LYS A 57 -5.03 -11.16 2.06
CA LYS A 57 -4.98 -11.94 3.30
C LYS A 57 -3.89 -11.43 4.24
N ARG A 58 -2.71 -11.12 3.70
CA ARG A 58 -1.59 -10.60 4.49
C ARG A 58 -1.90 -9.22 5.07
N MET A 59 -2.56 -8.36 4.30
CA MET A 59 -3.08 -7.07 4.76
C MET A 59 -4.12 -7.22 5.87
N SER A 60 -5.11 -8.09 5.70
CA SER A 60 -6.13 -8.34 6.73
C SER A 60 -5.51 -8.86 8.03
N SER A 61 -4.57 -9.81 7.94
CA SER A 61 -3.84 -10.32 9.11
C SER A 61 -3.01 -9.24 9.80
N ALA A 62 -2.38 -8.33 9.04
CA ALA A 62 -1.66 -7.19 9.59
C ALA A 62 -2.60 -6.20 10.30
N ALA A 63 -3.78 -5.92 9.72
CA ALA A 63 -4.80 -5.08 10.34
C ALA A 63 -5.32 -5.69 11.65
N GLU A 64 -5.67 -6.99 11.66
CA GLU A 64 -6.08 -7.71 12.86
C GLU A 64 -5.00 -7.76 13.95
N SER A 65 -3.73 -7.77 13.55
CA SER A 65 -2.60 -7.73 14.48
C SER A 65 -2.43 -6.32 15.09
N PHE A 66 -2.63 -5.28 14.28
CA PHE A 66 -2.63 -3.89 14.72
C PHE A 66 -3.78 -3.61 15.69
N ASP A 67 -5.01 -4.03 15.35
CA ASP A 67 -6.20 -3.86 16.22
C ASP A 67 -6.00 -4.55 17.58
N ARG A 68 -5.46 -5.78 17.57
CA ARG A 68 -5.09 -6.48 18.81
C ARG A 68 -4.05 -5.73 19.63
N ALA A 69 -3.04 -5.14 18.99
CA ALA A 69 -2.04 -4.34 19.68
C ALA A 69 -2.65 -3.06 20.28
N CYS A 70 -3.53 -2.37 19.55
CA CYS A 70 -4.26 -1.22 20.06
C CYS A 70 -5.15 -1.56 21.26
N GLN A 71 -5.84 -2.71 21.22
CA GLN A 71 -6.66 -3.18 22.34
C GLN A 71 -5.84 -3.56 23.57
N ALA A 72 -4.61 -4.03 23.40
CA ALA A 72 -3.71 -4.38 24.51
C ALA A 72 -3.06 -3.16 25.17
N MET A 73 -3.19 -1.97 24.58
CA MET A 73 -2.68 -0.70 25.12
C MET A 73 -3.73 0.11 25.90
N VAL A 74 -4.95 -0.41 26.04
CA VAL A 74 -6.05 0.13 26.86
C VAL A 74 -6.20 -0.71 28.13
#